data_AF-A0A948TTA1-F1
#
_entry.id   AF-A0A948TTA1-F1
#
_cell.length_a   1.000
_cell.length_b   1.000
_cell.length_c   1.000
_cell.angle_alpha   90.00
_cell.angle_beta   90.00
_cell.angle_gamma   90.00
#
_symmetry.space_group_name_H-M   'P 1'
#
loop_
_entity.id
_entity.type
_entity.pdbx_description
1 polymer ?
#
loop_
_entity_poly.entity_id
_entity_poly.type
_entity_poly.pdbx_seq_one_letter_code
_entity_poly.pdbx_strand_id
1 'polypeptide(L)' 'LEDKYKDRFLRIHRNALIARRAVRALEKHHDPQEGEGWAVRLTGIDDLLLVSRRQLAAVRDVMSN' A
#
# COMPACT_ATOMS: atom_id res chain seq x y z
N LEU A 1 16.62 1.73 -3.14
CA LEU A 1 15.61 2.50 -3.91
C LEU A 1 14.77 3.35 -2.98
N GLU A 2 14.18 2.73 -1.95
CA GLU A 2 13.37 3.43 -0.96
C GLU A 2 14.13 4.50 -0.18
N ASP A 3 15.28 4.19 0.43
CA ASP A 3 16.02 5.19 1.22
C ASP A 3 16.45 6.42 0.40
N LYS A 4 16.76 6.20 -0.88
CA LYS A 4 17.19 7.25 -1.80
C LYS A 4 16.04 8.08 -2.37
N TYR A 5 14.82 7.52 -2.44
CA TYR A 5 13.65 8.14 -3.06
C TYR A 5 12.41 7.96 -2.20
N LYS A 6 12.57 8.14 -0.89
CA LYS A 6 11.54 7.89 0.13
C LYS A 6 10.28 8.71 -0.10
N ASP A 7 10.40 9.88 -0.73
CA ASP A 7 9.27 10.77 -1.03
C ASP A 7 8.52 10.39 -2.32
N ARG A 8 9.05 9.44 -3.10
CA ARG A 8 8.43 8.97 -4.35
C ARG A 8 7.87 7.56 -4.25
N PHE A 9 8.52 6.71 -3.47
CA PHE A 9 8.12 5.32 -3.30
C PHE A 9 7.65 5.03 -1.88
N LEU A 10 6.73 4.08 -1.76
CA LEU A 10 6.17 3.61 -0.51
C LEU A 10 6.20 2.08 -0.49
N ARG A 11 6.65 1.52 0.63
CA ARG A 11 6.63 0.09 0.85
C ARG A 11 5.28 -0.34 1.39
N ILE A 12 4.64 -1.29 0.70
CA ILE A 12 3.34 -1.85 1.13
C ILE A 12 3.49 -3.31 1.57
N HIS A 13 4.52 -4.00 1.12
CA HIS A 13 4.84 -5.38 1.49
C HIS A 13 6.36 -5.57 1.48
N ARG A 14 6.89 -6.61 2.15
CA ARG A 14 8.35 -6.87 2.22
C ARG A 14 9.05 -6.87 0.85
N ASN A 15 8.32 -7.24 -0.20
CA ASN A 15 8.80 -7.35 -1.58
C ASN A 15 8.06 -6.41 -2.56
N ALA A 16 7.33 -5.40 -2.08
CA ALA A 16 6.57 -4.50 -2.96
C ALA A 16 6.76 -3.03 -2.59
N LEU A 17 7.18 -2.26 -3.60
CA LEU A 17 7.25 -0.81 -3.58
C LEU A 17 6.32 -0.25 -4.65
N ILE A 18 5.58 0.79 -4.29
CA ILE A 18 4.65 1.48 -5.19
C ILE A 18 5.02 2.96 -5.28
N ALA A 19 4.60 3.62 -6.34
CA ALA A 19 4.71 5.07 -6.42
C ALA A 19 3.66 5.72 -5.49
N ARG A 20 4.09 6.60 -4.58
CA ARG A 20 3.20 7.30 -3.63
C ARG A 20 2.06 8.02 -4.35
N ARG A 21 2.39 8.75 -5.42
CA ARG A 21 1.41 9.49 -6.24
C ARG A 21 0.38 8.62 -6.95
N ALA A 22 0.62 7.31 -7.05
CA ALA A 22 -0.29 6.39 -7.71
C ALA A 22 -1.33 5.83 -6.74
N VAL A 23 -1.18 6.04 -5.42
CA VAL A 23 -2.15 5.56 -4.44
C VAL A 23 -3.46 6.31 -4.60
N ARG A 24 -4.55 5.56 -4.80
CA ARG A 24 -5.90 6.11 -5.02
C ARG A 24 -6.82 5.89 -3.82
N ALA A 25 -6.76 4.71 -3.22
CA ALA A 25 -7.59 4.34 -2.09
C ALA A 25 -6.90 3.27 -1.24
N LEU A 26 -7.27 3.24 0.04
CA LEU A 26 -6.92 2.18 0.98
C LEU A 26 -8.23 1.49 1.37
N GLU A 27 -8.38 0.24 0.98
CA GLU A 27 -9.62 -0.53 1.09
C GLU A 27 -9.44 -1.66 2.10
N LYS A 28 -10.46 -1.92 2.91
CA LYS A 28 -10.51 -3.17 3.67
C LYS A 28 -10.63 -4.32 2.69
N HIS A 29 -9.85 -5.35 2.92
CA HIS A 29 -9.87 -6.58 2.14
C HIS A 29 -10.08 -7.76 3.08
N HIS A 30 -10.80 -8.79 2.63
CA HIS A 30 -10.96 -10.02 3.41
C HIS A 30 -10.34 -11.17 2.62
N ASP A 31 -9.23 -11.68 3.13
CA ASP A 31 -8.59 -12.87 2.60
C ASP A 31 -9.17 -14.11 3.31
N PRO A 32 -9.62 -15.15 2.59
CA PRO A 32 -10.19 -16.35 3.22
C PRO A 32 -9.22 -17.13 4.13
N GLN A 33 -7.91 -16.97 3.95
CA GLN A 33 -6.85 -17.69 4.66
C GLN A 33 -6.22 -16.82 5.76
N GLU A 34 -6.00 -15.53 5.50
CA GLU A 34 -5.37 -14.59 6.43
C GLU A 34 -6.36 -13.71 7.20
N GLY A 35 -7.64 -13.71 6.82
CA GLY A 35 -8.71 -12.93 7.46
C GLY A 35 -8.78 -11.48 7.00
N GLU A 36 -9.26 -10.59 7.89
CA GLU A 36 -9.39 -9.16 7.58
C GLU A 36 -8.01 -8.49 7.41
N GLY A 37 -7.84 -7.79 6.30
CA GLY A 37 -6.63 -7.09 5.90
C GLY A 37 -6.93 -5.77 5.19
N TRP A 38 -5.89 -5.18 4.63
CA TRP A 38 -5.98 -3.93 3.90
C TRP A 38 -5.27 -4.06 2.56
N ALA A 39 -5.83 -3.43 1.53
CA ALA A 39 -5.24 -3.38 0.21
C ALA A 39 -5.24 -1.94 -0.32
N VAL A 40 -4.25 -1.60 -1.14
CA VAL A 40 -4.22 -0.32 -1.85
C VAL A 40 -4.72 -0.49 -3.28
N ARG A 41 -5.49 0.49 -3.74
CA ARG A 41 -5.83 0.67 -5.14
C ARG A 41 -4.87 1.68 -5.75
N LEU A 42 -4.35 1.37 -6.94
CA LEU A 42 -3.47 2.27 -7.68
C LEU A 42 -4.15 2.84 -8.92
N THR A 43 -3.76 4.05 -9.31
CA THR A 43 -4.21 4.66 -10.55
C THR A 43 -3.65 3.89 -11.74
N GLY A 44 -4.54 3.44 -12.64
CA GLY A 44 -4.18 2.70 -13.85
C GLY A 44 -3.85 1.23 -13.63
N ILE A 45 -4.14 0.69 -12.44
CA ILE A 45 -4.04 -0.74 -12.14
C ILE A 45 -5.37 -1.19 -11.54
N ASP A 46 -5.98 -2.21 -12.14
CA ASP A 46 -7.28 -2.72 -11.71
C ASP A 46 -7.18 -3.58 -10.44
N ASP A 47 -6.03 -4.25 -10.28
CA ASP A 47 -5.73 -5.11 -9.14
C ASP A 47 -5.58 -4.34 -7.82
N LEU A 48 -6.07 -4.96 -6.76
CA LEU A 48 -5.82 -4.56 -5.38
C LEU A 48 -4.51 -5.18 -4.89
N LEU A 49 -3.64 -4.35 -4.32
CA LEU A 49 -2.36 -4.82 -3.78
C LEU A 49 -2.44 -4.91 -2.26
N LEU A 50 -2.26 -6.11 -1.72
CA LEU A 50 -2.29 -6.36 -0.27
C LEU A 50 -1.19 -5.57 0.45
N VAL A 51 -1.58 -4.95 1.56
CA VAL A 51 -0.69 -4.23 2.46
C VAL A 51 -0.38 -5.13 3.64
N SER A 52 0.91 -5.36 3.90
CA SER A 52 1.35 -6.01 5.13
C SER A 52 0.91 -5.19 6.35
N ARG A 53 0.43 -5.87 7.40
CA ARG A 53 0.05 -5.24 8.68
C ARG A 53 1.10 -4.25 9.22
N ARG A 54 2.38 -4.59 9.09
CA ARG A 54 3.51 -3.74 9.54
C ARG A 54 3.68 -2.45 8.73
N GLN A 55 3.19 -2.42 7.50
CA GLN A 55 3.27 -1.25 6.60
C GLN A 55 2.01 -0.40 6.63
N LEU A 56 0.92 -0.88 7.24
CA LEU A 56 -0.37 -0.18 7.26
C LEU A 56 -0.29 1.23 7.84
N ALA A 57 0.50 1.44 8.90
CA ALA A 57 0.69 2.76 9.50
C ALA A 57 1.31 3.75 8.51
N ALA A 58 2.36 3.34 7.80
CA ALA A 58 3.02 4.16 6.80
C ALA A 58 2.10 4.47 5.60
N VAL A 59 1.24 3.52 5.21
CA VAL A 59 0.26 3.75 4.14
C VAL A 59 -0.82 4.75 4.55
N ARG A 60 -1.31 4.66 5.79
CA ARG A 60 -2.31 5.62 6.31
C ARG A 60 -1.75 7.03 6.42
N ASP A 61 -0.50 7.17 6.83
CA ASP A 61 0.19 8.46 6.94
C ASP A 61 0.21 9.20 5.59
N VAL A 62 0.56 8.50 4.51
CA VAL A 62 0.56 9.05 3.14
C VAL A 62 -0.83 9.44 2.64
N MET A 63 -1.90 8.85 3.17
CA MET A 63 -3.28 9.15 2.78
C MET A 63 -3.90 10.29 3.59
N SER A 64 -3.28 10.67 4.70
CA SER A 64 -3.80 11.68 5.62
C SER A 64 -3.17 13.06 5.38
N ASN A 65 -2.26 13.15 4.42
CA ASN A 65 -1.43 14.31 4.10
C ASN A 65 -1.44 14.62 2.60
#